data_AF-A0A6I6MWK5-F1
#
_entry.id   AF-A0A6I6MWK5-F1
#
_cell.length_a   1.000
_cell.length_b   1.000
_cell.length_c   1.000
_cell.angle_alpha   90.00
_cell.angle_beta   90.00
_cell.angle_gamma   90.00
#
_symmetry.space_group_name_H-M   'P 1'
#
loop_
_entity.id
_entity.type
_entity.pdbx_description
1 polymer ?
#
loop_
_entity_poly.entity_id
_entity_poly.type
_entity_poly.pdbx_seq_one_letter_code
_entity_poly.pdbx_strand_id
1 'polypeptide(L)'
;MWAKTLLLSAIVATSAVAAPVSAHQRGPAFQVQNLIPAQDRGNRGQDIRPLREVVDSLRGRYGGELISARLEDGARPVYVLRWRMPDGEVRDFRVDAVR
;
A
#
# COMPACT_ATOMS: atom_id res chain seq x y z
N MET A 1 -13.75 -23.20 17.08
CA MET A 1 -14.99 -22.60 17.62
C MET A 1 -14.84 -21.09 17.53
N TRP A 2 -15.63 -20.44 16.66
CA TRP A 2 -15.54 -19.03 16.33
C TRP A 2 -16.59 -18.24 17.13
N ALA A 3 -16.14 -17.43 18.08
CA ALA A 3 -17.00 -16.49 18.79
C ALA A 3 -16.85 -15.09 18.17
N LYS A 4 -17.80 -14.79 17.28
CA LYS A 4 -18.23 -13.43 16.94
C LYS A 4 -18.60 -12.67 18.21
N THR A 5 -18.09 -11.46 18.39
CA THR A 5 -18.76 -10.45 19.22
C THR A 5 -18.57 -9.09 18.58
N LEU A 6 -19.64 -8.67 17.89
CA LEU A 6 -19.93 -7.30 17.53
C LEU A 6 -20.42 -6.58 18.78
N LEU A 7 -19.85 -5.42 19.12
CA LEU A 7 -20.51 -4.45 19.99
C LEU A 7 -20.24 -3.04 19.47
N LEU A 8 -21.22 -2.55 18.69
CA LEU A 8 -21.48 -1.13 18.44
C LEU A 8 -22.06 -0.51 19.73
N SER A 9 -21.57 0.66 20.15
CA SER A 9 -22.19 1.65 21.04
C SER A 9 -21.18 2.81 21.22
N ALA A 10 -21.47 4.11 21.25
CA ALA A 10 -22.69 4.90 21.20
C ALA A 10 -22.32 6.35 20.78
N ILE A 11 -23.32 7.15 20.44
CA ILE A 11 -23.28 8.44 19.72
C ILE A 11 -23.54 9.62 20.69
N VAL A 12 -23.11 10.85 20.30
CA VAL A 12 -23.58 12.22 20.70
C VAL A 12 -23.06 12.72 22.06
N ALA A 13 -22.65 13.97 22.34
CA ALA A 13 -22.71 15.33 21.77
C ALA A 13 -21.34 16.03 22.04
N THR A 14 -20.94 17.21 21.54
CA THR A 14 -21.57 18.54 21.70
C THR A 14 -20.93 19.52 20.72
N SER A 15 -21.77 20.31 20.03
CA SER A 15 -21.37 21.40 19.15
C SER A 15 -21.18 22.72 19.92
N ALA A 16 -20.02 23.37 19.73
CA ALA A 16 -19.86 24.81 19.99
C ALA A 16 -19.32 25.46 18.71
N VAL A 17 -20.15 26.28 18.06
CA VAL A 17 -19.80 27.06 16.87
C VAL A 17 -19.24 28.39 17.33
N ALA A 18 -17.96 28.66 17.01
CA ALA A 18 -17.39 30.00 17.03
C ALA A 18 -17.05 30.39 15.58
N ALA A 19 -17.52 31.57 15.17
CA ALA A 19 -17.52 32.08 13.80
C ALA A 19 -16.11 32.37 13.24
N PRO A 20 -15.93 32.38 11.89
CA PRO A 20 -14.63 32.64 11.27
C PRO A 20 -14.33 34.15 11.20
N VAL A 21 -13.15 34.55 11.64
CA VAL A 21 -12.58 35.86 11.26
C VAL A 21 -11.86 35.68 9.90
N SER A 22 -12.57 35.92 8.81
CA SER A 22 -11.97 35.94 7.47
C SER A 22 -11.28 37.28 7.24
N ALA A 23 -10.02 37.37 7.68
CA ALA A 23 -9.17 38.52 7.40
C ALA A 23 -7.81 38.07 6.88
N HIS A 24 -7.74 37.56 5.64
CA HIS A 24 -6.47 37.62 4.90
C HIS A 24 -6.65 37.58 3.37
N GLN A 25 -6.54 38.78 2.81
CA GLN A 25 -5.76 39.16 1.63
C GLN A 25 -5.93 38.38 0.31
N ARG A 26 -6.57 39.12 -0.59
CA ARG A 26 -6.54 39.08 -2.05
C ARG A 26 -5.14 38.78 -2.64
N GLY A 27 -5.07 37.67 -3.38
CA GLY A 27 -4.09 37.41 -4.43
C GLY A 27 -4.43 36.10 -5.17
N PRO A 28 -4.70 36.10 -6.48
CA PRO A 28 -4.80 34.85 -7.23
C PRO A 28 -3.39 34.36 -7.53
N ALA A 29 -2.78 33.68 -6.56
CA ALA A 29 -1.60 32.86 -6.83
C ALA A 29 -2.05 31.41 -6.72
N PHE A 30 -2.26 30.80 -7.88
CA PHE A 30 -2.38 29.37 -8.07
C PHE A 30 -1.14 28.67 -7.50
N GLN A 31 -1.07 28.46 -6.19
CA GLN A 31 -0.24 27.40 -5.63
C GLN A 31 -1.06 26.13 -5.76
N VAL A 32 -0.95 25.53 -6.94
CA VAL A 32 -1.12 24.08 -7.08
C VAL A 32 -0.04 23.49 -6.18
N GLN A 33 -0.39 23.32 -4.91
CA GLN A 33 0.41 22.55 -3.98
C GLN A 33 0.25 21.11 -4.47
N ASN A 34 1.10 20.76 -5.44
CA ASN A 34 1.38 19.40 -5.83
C ASN A 34 1.87 18.73 -4.55
N LEU A 35 0.92 18.22 -3.77
CA LEU A 35 1.13 17.22 -2.75
C LEU A 35 1.62 15.99 -3.51
N ILE A 36 2.92 15.97 -3.80
CA ILE A 36 3.62 14.75 -4.19
C ILE A 36 3.31 13.80 -3.04
N PRO A 37 2.53 12.72 -3.24
CA PRO A 37 2.32 11.78 -2.17
C PRO A 37 3.70 11.27 -1.79
N ALA A 38 3.99 11.19 -0.50
CA ALA A 38 5.23 10.64 0.05
C ALA A 38 5.33 9.11 -0.19
N GLN A 39 5.00 8.66 -1.40
CA GLN A 39 5.43 7.40 -1.93
C GLN A 39 6.91 7.59 -2.24
N ASP A 40 7.76 6.83 -1.59
CA ASP A 40 9.15 6.67 -2.01
C ASP A 40 10.16 7.74 -1.55
N ARG A 41 10.35 7.86 -0.23
CA ARG A 41 11.59 8.46 0.32
C ARG A 41 12.71 7.42 0.52
N GLY A 42 12.44 6.15 0.19
CA GLY A 42 13.33 5.01 0.44
C GLY A 42 14.15 4.54 -0.77
N ASN A 43 13.70 4.75 -2.00
CA ASN A 43 14.33 4.18 -3.20
C ASN A 43 15.00 5.26 -4.05
N ARG A 44 15.99 5.95 -3.46
CA ARG A 44 16.90 6.80 -4.22
C ARG A 44 17.88 5.93 -5.02
N GLY A 45 17.44 5.45 -6.19
CA GLY A 45 18.32 5.06 -7.29
C GLY A 45 18.31 3.60 -7.77
N GLN A 46 17.47 2.71 -7.23
CA GLN A 46 17.37 1.34 -7.75
C GLN A 46 16.13 1.20 -8.64
N ASP A 47 16.30 0.69 -9.86
CA ASP A 47 15.19 0.37 -10.77
C ASP A 47 14.46 -0.87 -10.22
N ILE A 48 13.37 -0.63 -9.47
CA ILE A 48 12.58 -1.68 -8.85
C ILE A 48 11.61 -2.25 -9.87
N ARG A 49 11.69 -3.56 -10.11
CA ARG A 49 10.77 -4.29 -10.97
C ARG A 49 9.34 -4.18 -10.43
N PRO A 50 8.35 -3.85 -11.28
CA PRO A 50 6.98 -3.74 -10.82
C PRO A 50 6.46 -5.10 -10.35
N LEU A 51 5.81 -5.14 -9.18
CA LEU A 51 5.25 -6.37 -8.60
C LEU A 51 4.39 -7.16 -9.60
N ARG A 52 3.59 -6.47 -10.43
CA ARG A 52 2.78 -7.09 -11.48
C ARG A 52 3.61 -7.97 -12.41
N GLU A 53 4.76 -7.49 -12.88
CA GLU A 53 5.63 -8.25 -13.78
C GLU A 53 6.16 -9.53 -13.11
N VAL A 54 6.54 -9.43 -11.84
CA VAL A 54 6.96 -10.59 -11.03
C VAL A 54 5.82 -11.60 -10.88
N VAL A 55 4.62 -11.12 -10.59
CA VAL A 55 3.41 -11.95 -10.43
C VAL A 55 3.03 -12.64 -11.74
N ASP A 56 3.06 -11.92 -12.86
CA ASP A 56 2.74 -12.47 -14.18
C ASP A 56 3.77 -13.53 -14.58
N SER A 57 5.06 -13.29 -14.30
CA SER A 57 6.12 -14.30 -14.49
C SER A 57 5.91 -15.55 -13.64
N LEU A 58 5.53 -15.40 -12.37
CA LEU A 58 5.28 -16.55 -11.48
C LEU A 58 4.03 -17.31 -11.92
N ARG A 59 2.96 -16.61 -12.28
CA ARG A 59 1.73 -17.22 -12.78
C ARG A 59 1.97 -17.97 -14.08
N GLY A 60 2.74 -17.41 -15.02
CA GLY A 60 3.07 -18.09 -16.26
C GLY A 60 3.91 -19.36 -16.06
N ARG A 61 4.74 -19.41 -15.01
CA ARG A 61 5.62 -20.54 -14.72
C ARG A 61 4.97 -21.63 -13.86
N TYR A 62 4.24 -21.23 -12.82
CA TYR A 62 3.74 -22.14 -11.78
C TYR A 62 2.22 -22.24 -11.74
N GLY A 63 1.50 -21.44 -12.53
CA GLY A 63 0.05 -21.28 -12.39
C GLY A 63 -0.31 -20.73 -11.00
N GLY A 64 -1.49 -21.08 -10.51
CA GLY A 64 -1.91 -20.75 -9.15
C GLY A 64 -2.23 -19.26 -8.95
N GLU A 65 -2.30 -18.86 -7.68
CA GLU A 65 -2.83 -17.57 -7.26
C GLU A 65 -1.93 -16.88 -6.22
N LEU A 66 -1.75 -15.57 -6.38
CA LEU A 66 -1.11 -14.75 -5.36
C LEU A 66 -2.04 -14.60 -4.15
N ILE A 67 -1.55 -14.95 -2.96
CA ILE A 67 -2.26 -14.71 -1.69
C ILE A 67 -1.85 -13.35 -1.12
N SER A 68 -0.55 -13.07 -1.05
CA SER A 68 -0.02 -11.81 -0.52
C SER A 68 1.37 -11.53 -1.06
N ALA A 69 1.72 -10.26 -1.17
CA ALA A 69 3.07 -9.82 -1.52
C ALA A 69 3.54 -8.72 -0.56
N ARG A 70 4.81 -8.76 -0.19
CA ARG A 70 5.50 -7.71 0.55
C ARG A 70 6.84 -7.42 -0.10
N LEU A 71 7.21 -6.15 -0.15
CA LEU A 71 8.58 -5.73 -0.45
C LEU A 71 9.34 -5.63 0.87
N GLU A 72 10.46 -6.34 0.96
CA GLU A 72 11.44 -6.16 2.03
C GLU A 72 12.52 -5.21 1.52
N ASP A 73 12.57 -4.01 2.10
CA ASP A 73 13.57 -3.00 1.80
C ASP A 73 14.93 -3.37 2.43
N GLY A 74 16.03 -2.96 1.77
CA GLY A 74 17.39 -3.24 2.23
C GLY A 74 18.43 -2.88 1.18
N ALA A 75 19.67 -3.35 1.35
CA ALA A 75 20.72 -3.16 0.35
C ALA A 75 20.37 -3.79 -1.01
N ARG A 76 19.60 -4.88 -0.98
CA ARG A 76 18.99 -5.54 -2.13
C ARG A 76 17.52 -5.78 -1.80
N PRO A 77 16.59 -4.99 -2.35
CA PRO A 77 15.18 -5.16 -2.08
C PRO A 77 14.67 -6.47 -2.67
N VAL A 78 13.83 -7.19 -1.92
CA VAL A 78 13.33 -8.52 -2.27
C VAL A 78 11.81 -8.56 -2.09
N TYR A 79 11.10 -9.06 -3.10
CA TYR A 79 9.70 -9.43 -2.97
C TYR A 79 9.56 -10.78 -2.28
N VAL A 80 8.76 -10.82 -1.22
CA VAL A 80 8.28 -12.06 -0.60
C VAL A 80 6.83 -12.24 -1.00
N LEU A 81 6.56 -13.26 -1.82
CA LEU A 81 5.24 -13.57 -2.35
C LEU A 81 4.74 -14.89 -1.78
N ARG A 82 3.61 -14.85 -1.07
CA ARG A 82 2.89 -16.03 -0.64
C ARG A 82 1.94 -16.45 -1.74
N TRP A 83 2.06 -17.69 -2.19
CA TRP A 83 1.41 -18.19 -3.39
C TRP A 83 0.66 -19.48 -3.12
N ARG A 84 -0.55 -19.59 -3.65
CA ARG A 84 -1.31 -20.84 -3.69
C ARG A 84 -1.02 -21.55 -4.99
N MET A 85 -0.40 -22.72 -4.89
CA MET A 85 -0.12 -23.60 -6.01
C MET A 85 -1.42 -24.23 -6.54
N PRO A 86 -1.44 -24.72 -7.80
CA PRO A 86 -2.63 -25.37 -8.38
C PRO A 86 -3.12 -26.61 -7.63
N ASP A 87 -2.23 -27.30 -6.91
CA ASP A 87 -2.56 -28.44 -6.05
C ASP A 87 -3.15 -28.02 -4.68
N GLY A 88 -3.26 -26.72 -4.42
CA GLY A 88 -3.75 -26.14 -3.17
C GLY A 88 -2.66 -25.92 -2.12
N GLU A 89 -1.41 -26.33 -2.37
CA GLU A 89 -0.28 -26.07 -1.47
C GLU A 89 0.02 -24.56 -1.42
N VAL A 90 0.52 -24.07 -0.27
CA VAL A 90 0.92 -22.67 -0.13
C VAL A 90 2.43 -22.58 0.03
N ARG A 91 3.08 -21.79 -0.84
CA ARG A 91 4.53 -21.60 -0.87
C ARG A 91 4.91 -20.13 -0.87
N ASP A 92 6.06 -19.84 -0.30
CA ASP A 92 6.65 -18.50 -0.30
C ASP A 92 7.76 -18.42 -1.35
N PHE A 93 7.66 -17.45 -2.25
CA PHE A 93 8.67 -17.12 -3.24
C PHE A 93 9.42 -15.85 -2.81
N ARG A 94 10.75 -15.93 -2.80
CA ARG A 94 11.63 -14.77 -2.60
C ARG A 94 12.23 -14.40 -3.95
N VAL A 95 11.97 -13.18 -4.40
CA VAL A 95 12.34 -12.71 -5.74
C VAL A 95 13.01 -11.37 -5.65
N ASP A 96 14.21 -11.23 -6.21
CA ASP A 96 14.92 -9.95 -6.23
C ASP A 96 14.05 -8.87 -6.90
N ALA A 97 13.92 -7.73 -6.23
CA ALA A 97 13.10 -6.62 -6.70
C ALA A 97 13.90 -5.70 -7.64
N VAL A 98 15.22 -5.85 -7.73
CA VAL A 98 16.07 -5.06 -8.63
C VAL A 98 16.01 -5.61 -10.05
N ARG A 99 15.98 -4.71 -11.04
CA ARG A 99 16.02 -5.05 -12.46
C ARG A 99 17.41 -5.45 -12.96
#